data_AF-A0A1B6HHK4-F1
#
_entry.id   AF-A0A1B6HHK4-F1
#
_cell.length_a   1.000
_cell.length_b   1.000
_cell.length_c   1.000
_cell.angle_alpha   90.00
_cell.angle_beta   90.00
_cell.angle_gamma   90.00
#
_symmetry.space_group_name_H-M   'P 1'
#
loop_
_entity.id
_entity.type
_entity.pdbx_description
1 polymer ?
#
loop_
_entity_poly.entity_id
_entity_poly.type
_entity_poly.pdbx_seq_one_letter_code
_entity_poly.pdbx_strand_id
1 'polypeptide(L)'
;AGISYRGEVLTTKIQVDQEVMLVNYISQVALIKALLPSMVLRKSGHIVAVSSVQGKIAIPYRSAYAASKHAMQAFCDTLRAEVAHHNVNVTVVSPGYIQTNLSLNAITGSGDKYGVVDENTAKGYEPTKVARSILLAVMRNQPELTIADITPRVAILLRTLLPSVYFYLMKNRALRLRQQALSKVT
;
A
#
# COMPACT_ATOMS: atom_id res chain seq x y z
N ALA A 1 8.36 8.84 -1.51
CA ALA A 1 8.44 7.53 -2.20
C ALA A 1 8.33 6.42 -1.17
N GLY A 2 7.98 5.18 -1.56
CA GLY A 2 7.82 4.07 -0.63
C GLY A 2 8.54 2.80 -1.09
N ILE A 3 8.89 1.94 -0.13
CA ILE A 3 9.58 0.65 -0.37
C ILE A 3 8.60 -0.51 -0.24
N SER A 4 8.79 -1.52 -1.08
CA SER A 4 8.06 -2.79 -1.01
C SER A 4 8.88 -3.83 -0.26
N TYR A 5 8.23 -4.88 0.26
CA TYR A 5 8.89 -5.90 1.07
C TYR A 5 8.47 -7.32 0.68
N ARG A 6 9.40 -8.28 0.77
CA ARG A 6 9.23 -9.70 0.45
C ARG A 6 9.88 -10.56 1.54
N GLY A 7 9.10 -11.12 2.46
CA GLY A 7 9.69 -11.93 3.53
C GLY A 7 8.65 -12.65 4.38
N GLU A 8 9.09 -13.71 5.06
CA GLU A 8 8.26 -14.42 6.04
C GLU A 8 8.36 -13.73 7.39
N VAL A 9 7.22 -13.61 8.10
CA VAL A 9 7.17 -12.96 9.42
C VAL A 9 8.15 -13.60 10.40
N LEU A 10 8.24 -14.94 10.39
CA LEU A 10 9.08 -15.69 11.33
C LEU A 10 10.56 -15.36 11.22
N THR A 11 11.05 -15.03 10.02
CA THR A 11 12.49 -14.89 9.74
C THR A 11 12.90 -13.45 9.42
N THR A 12 11.94 -12.52 9.37
CA THR A 12 12.22 -11.12 9.05
C THR A 12 12.86 -10.42 10.24
N LYS A 13 13.97 -9.73 9.99
CA LYS A 13 14.64 -8.90 10.98
C LYS A 13 13.77 -7.69 11.32
N ILE A 14 13.65 -7.37 12.61
CA ILE A 14 12.86 -6.22 13.08
C ILE A 14 13.28 -4.89 12.45
N GLN A 15 14.56 -4.74 12.08
CA GLN A 15 15.08 -3.56 11.40
C GLN A 15 14.41 -3.34 10.05
N VAL A 16 14.01 -4.41 9.34
CA VAL A 16 13.28 -4.33 8.08
C VAL A 16 11.87 -3.77 8.31
N ASP A 17 11.16 -4.25 9.34
CA ASP A 17 9.85 -3.69 9.71
C ASP A 17 9.95 -2.20 10.07
N GLN A 18 10.98 -1.83 10.83
CA GLN A 18 11.25 -0.44 11.21
C GLN A 18 11.54 0.43 9.99
N GLU A 19 12.40 -0.01 9.07
CA GLU A 19 12.75 0.71 7.85
C GLU A 19 11.53 0.91 6.95
N VAL A 20 10.76 -0.16 6.71
CA VAL A 20 9.54 -0.09 5.90
C VAL A 20 8.54 0.88 6.52
N MET A 21 8.34 0.83 7.85
CA MET A 21 7.43 1.75 8.54
C MET A 21 7.94 3.20 8.50
N LEU A 22 9.25 3.41 8.72
CA LEU A 22 9.87 4.73 8.68
C LEU A 22 9.67 5.39 7.31
N VAL A 23 9.97 4.67 6.24
CA VAL A 23 9.87 5.18 4.87
C VAL A 23 8.40 5.30 4.43
N ASN A 24 7.59 4.27 4.58
CA ASN A 24 6.25 4.25 4.00
C ASN A 24 5.22 5.04 4.81
N TYR A 25 5.42 5.23 6.10
CA TYR A 25 4.45 5.87 6.98
C TYR A 25 5.02 7.13 7.63
N ILE A 26 6.04 7.00 8.49
CA ILE A 26 6.52 8.12 9.31
C ILE A 26 7.02 9.28 8.44
N SER A 27 7.76 9.00 7.36
CA SER A 27 8.25 10.06 6.46
C SER A 27 7.12 10.85 5.79
N GLN A 28 6.04 10.17 5.41
CA GLN A 28 4.87 10.80 4.79
C GLN A 28 4.10 11.63 5.82
N VAL A 29 3.92 11.11 7.03
CA VAL A 29 3.30 11.84 8.15
C VAL A 29 4.10 13.09 8.47
N ALA A 30 5.43 12.99 8.54
CA ALA A 30 6.31 14.13 8.80
C ALA A 30 6.15 15.22 7.74
N LEU A 31 6.16 14.85 6.45
CA LEU A 31 5.95 15.80 5.34
C LEU A 31 4.56 16.45 5.41
N ILE A 32 3.51 15.66 5.67
CA ILE A 32 2.16 16.18 5.81
C ILE A 32 2.07 17.17 6.96
N LYS A 33 2.58 16.82 8.14
CA LYS A 33 2.57 17.70 9.32
C LYS A 33 3.35 18.99 9.09
N ALA A 34 4.46 18.94 8.34
CA ALA A 34 5.24 20.13 8.00
C ALA A 34 4.47 21.08 7.06
N LEU A 35 3.72 20.54 6.10
CA LEU A 35 3.00 21.36 5.11
C LEU A 35 1.61 21.80 5.58
N LEU A 36 0.96 21.04 6.45
CA LEU A 36 -0.43 21.23 6.85
C LEU A 36 -0.74 22.63 7.41
N PRO A 37 0.07 23.24 8.30
CA PRO A 37 -0.21 24.58 8.82
C PRO A 37 -0.41 25.62 7.72
N SER A 38 0.44 25.57 6.68
CA SER A 38 0.32 26.49 5.54
C SER A 38 -0.97 26.29 4.75
N MET A 39 -1.49 25.05 4.67
CA MET A 39 -2.75 24.73 3.98
C MET A 39 -3.95 25.23 4.76
N VAL A 40 -3.90 25.08 6.09
CA VAL A 40 -4.92 25.55 7.01
C VAL A 40 -5.00 27.07 7.02
N LEU A 41 -3.86 27.78 7.06
CA LEU A 41 -3.80 29.24 7.05
C LEU A 41 -4.45 29.83 5.78
N ARG A 42 -4.16 29.25 4.61
CA ARG A 42 -4.73 29.70 3.33
C ARG A 42 -6.11 29.12 3.01
N LYS A 43 -6.68 28.29 3.90
CA LYS A 43 -7.97 27.60 3.74
C LYS A 43 -8.11 26.88 2.39
N SER A 44 -7.03 26.26 1.94
CA SER A 44 -6.97 25.58 0.64
C SER A 44 -5.79 24.63 0.58
N GLY A 45 -6.03 23.42 0.08
CA GLY A 45 -4.98 22.44 -0.18
C GLY A 45 -5.56 21.07 -0.50
N HIS A 46 -4.72 20.20 -1.05
CA HIS A 46 -5.09 18.83 -1.33
C HIS A 46 -3.92 17.92 -1.01
N ILE A 47 -4.10 17.03 -0.05
CA ILE A 47 -3.13 16.01 0.34
C ILE A 47 -3.49 14.73 -0.40
N VAL A 48 -2.55 14.21 -1.19
CA VAL A 48 -2.72 12.96 -1.92
C VAL A 48 -1.73 11.93 -1.38
N ALA A 49 -2.25 10.92 -0.68
CA ALA A 49 -1.47 9.86 -0.08
C ALA A 49 -1.51 8.60 -0.93
N VAL A 50 -0.34 8.04 -1.26
CA VAL A 50 -0.25 6.79 -2.04
C VAL A 50 -0.06 5.60 -1.10
N SER A 51 -1.18 4.91 -0.83
CA SER A 51 -1.21 3.65 -0.09
C SER A 51 -1.04 2.45 -1.05
N SER A 52 -1.90 1.43 -0.95
CA SER A 52 -1.98 0.24 -1.79
C SER A 52 -3.31 -0.47 -1.53
N VAL A 53 -3.74 -1.37 -2.42
CA VAL A 53 -4.72 -2.41 -2.05
C VAL A 53 -4.29 -3.16 -0.79
N GLN A 54 -2.98 -3.31 -0.56
CA GLN A 54 -2.43 -3.91 0.65
C GLN A 54 -2.52 -3.01 1.91
N GLY A 55 -3.04 -1.80 1.78
CA GLY A 55 -3.48 -0.98 2.91
C GLY A 55 -4.91 -1.28 3.36
N LYS A 56 -5.64 -2.11 2.61
CA LYS A 56 -7.03 -2.53 2.91
C LYS A 56 -7.15 -4.03 3.16
N ILE A 57 -6.21 -4.81 2.64
CA ILE A 57 -6.10 -6.26 2.82
C ILE A 57 -4.63 -6.65 3.04
N ALA A 58 -4.38 -7.79 3.67
CA ALA A 58 -3.02 -8.29 3.88
C ALA A 58 -2.86 -9.67 3.24
N ILE A 59 -1.80 -9.85 2.45
CA ILE A 59 -1.48 -11.12 1.80
C ILE A 59 -0.18 -11.72 2.37
N PRO A 60 0.03 -13.05 2.25
CA PRO A 60 1.25 -13.69 2.74
C PRO A 60 2.54 -13.06 2.17
N TYR A 61 3.61 -13.10 2.97
CA TYR A 61 4.96 -12.62 2.64
C TYR A 61 5.09 -11.11 2.38
N ARG A 62 4.19 -10.32 3.00
CA ARG A 62 4.09 -8.86 2.81
C ARG A 62 3.86 -8.08 4.12
N SER A 63 4.07 -8.69 5.28
CA SER A 63 3.72 -8.13 6.60
C SER A 63 4.13 -6.67 6.80
N ALA A 64 5.43 -6.36 6.69
CA ALA A 64 5.96 -5.01 6.91
C ALA A 64 5.31 -3.98 5.96
N TYR A 65 5.19 -4.35 4.68
CA TYR A 65 4.56 -3.50 3.66
C TYR A 65 3.08 -3.27 3.95
N ALA A 66 2.30 -4.33 4.12
CA ALA A 66 0.86 -4.25 4.36
C ALA A 66 0.57 -3.45 5.64
N ALA A 67 1.31 -3.69 6.72
CA ALA A 67 1.20 -2.94 7.97
C ALA A 67 1.42 -1.43 7.75
N SER A 68 2.51 -1.04 7.08
CA SER A 68 2.80 0.38 6.79
C SER A 68 1.72 1.04 5.93
N LYS A 69 1.13 0.30 4.99
CA LYS A 69 0.07 0.80 4.11
C LYS A 69 -1.28 0.92 4.82
N HIS A 70 -1.59 0.04 5.77
CA HIS A 70 -2.76 0.19 6.65
C HIS A 70 -2.60 1.38 7.60
N ALA A 71 -1.40 1.56 8.18
CA ALA A 71 -1.11 2.72 9.04
C ALA A 71 -1.36 4.05 8.31
N MET A 72 -0.95 4.14 7.04
CA MET A 72 -1.21 5.33 6.22
C MET A 72 -2.71 5.56 5.94
N GLN A 73 -3.50 4.49 5.72
CA GLN A 73 -4.96 4.62 5.55
C GLN A 73 -5.59 5.22 6.80
N ALA A 74 -5.31 4.61 7.96
CA ALA A 74 -5.86 5.06 9.24
C ALA A 74 -5.48 6.51 9.56
N PHE A 75 -4.22 6.89 9.33
CA PHE A 75 -3.78 8.28 9.50
C PHE A 75 -4.54 9.24 8.58
N CYS A 76 -4.71 8.89 7.31
CA CYS A 76 -5.44 9.74 6.37
C CYS A 76 -6.94 9.83 6.66
N ASP A 77 -7.53 8.79 7.26
CA ASP A 77 -8.93 8.81 7.67
C ASP A 77 -9.17 9.81 8.80
N THR A 78 -8.31 9.79 9.82
CA THR A 78 -8.31 10.80 10.88
C THR A 78 -8.04 12.20 10.32
N LEU A 79 -6.97 12.35 9.53
CA LEU A 79 -6.57 13.64 8.96
C LEU A 79 -7.72 14.28 8.17
N ARG A 80 -8.39 13.51 7.30
CA ARG A 80 -9.48 13.99 6.47
C ARG A 80 -10.63 14.56 7.30
N ALA A 81 -11.00 13.87 8.38
CA ALA A 81 -12.06 14.33 9.27
C ALA A 81 -11.66 15.62 10.00
N GLU A 82 -10.43 15.68 10.52
CA GLU A 82 -9.93 16.82 11.29
C GLU A 82 -9.80 18.09 10.43
N VAL A 83 -9.33 17.98 9.19
CA VAL A 83 -9.04 19.15 8.34
C VAL A 83 -10.21 19.60 7.46
N ALA A 84 -11.33 18.89 7.48
CA ALA A 84 -12.50 19.18 6.63
C ALA A 84 -12.99 20.63 6.78
N HIS A 85 -13.08 21.13 8.01
CA HIS A 85 -13.50 22.49 8.33
C HIS A 85 -12.45 23.57 7.96
N HIS A 86 -11.26 23.16 7.50
CA HIS A 86 -10.22 24.05 6.98
C HIS A 86 -10.18 24.11 5.44
N ASN A 87 -11.13 23.48 4.74
CA ASN A 87 -11.16 23.41 3.28
C ASN A 87 -9.87 22.81 2.70
N VAL A 88 -9.34 21.78 3.37
CA VAL A 88 -8.21 20.98 2.91
C VAL A 88 -8.74 19.59 2.55
N ASN A 89 -8.51 19.16 1.31
CA ASN A 89 -8.96 17.87 0.82
C ASN A 89 -7.91 16.79 1.06
N VAL A 90 -8.36 15.55 1.25
CA VAL A 90 -7.48 14.38 1.42
C VAL A 90 -7.97 13.23 0.54
N THR A 91 -7.13 12.82 -0.41
CA THR A 91 -7.36 11.65 -1.27
C THR A 91 -6.36 10.55 -0.97
N VAL A 92 -6.84 9.34 -0.70
CA VAL A 92 -5.98 8.16 -0.54
C VAL A 92 -6.07 7.26 -1.77
N VAL A 93 -4.93 7.02 -2.40
CA VAL A 93 -4.81 6.19 -3.59
C VAL A 93 -4.36 4.79 -3.18
N SER A 94 -5.15 3.78 -3.55
CA SER A 94 -4.92 2.36 -3.25
C SER A 94 -4.70 1.57 -4.54
N PRO A 95 -3.51 1.65 -5.15
CA PRO A 95 -3.22 0.90 -6.36
C PRO A 95 -3.01 -0.59 -6.08
N GLY A 96 -3.38 -1.41 -7.07
CA GLY A 96 -2.94 -2.79 -7.25
C GLY A 96 -1.53 -2.83 -7.84
N TYR A 97 -1.30 -3.72 -8.80
CA TYR A 97 0.00 -3.81 -9.46
C TYR A 97 0.16 -2.73 -10.54
N ILE A 98 1.36 -2.13 -10.59
CA ILE A 98 1.75 -1.10 -11.56
C ILE A 98 3.11 -1.50 -12.14
N GLN A 99 3.27 -1.38 -13.45
CA GLN A 99 4.52 -1.69 -14.16
C GLN A 99 5.60 -0.67 -13.81
N THR A 100 6.31 -0.92 -12.71
CA THR A 100 7.38 -0.07 -12.17
C THR A 100 8.47 -0.96 -11.59
N ASN A 101 9.62 -0.36 -11.26
CA ASN A 101 10.71 -1.04 -10.57
C ASN A 101 10.42 -1.34 -9.09
N LEU A 102 9.14 -1.33 -8.65
CA LEU A 102 8.76 -1.50 -7.25
C LEU A 102 9.17 -2.87 -6.68
N SER A 103 8.94 -3.96 -7.42
CA SER A 103 9.37 -5.28 -6.96
C SER A 103 10.88 -5.44 -7.08
N LEU A 104 11.50 -4.92 -8.15
CA LEU A 104 12.94 -4.93 -8.35
C LEU A 104 13.69 -4.28 -7.16
N ASN A 105 13.14 -3.17 -6.65
CA ASN A 105 13.68 -2.41 -5.52
C ASN A 105 13.03 -2.77 -4.18
N ALA A 106 12.25 -3.85 -4.10
CA ALA A 106 11.76 -4.34 -2.82
C ALA A 106 12.92 -4.83 -1.96
N ILE A 107 12.72 -4.86 -0.65
CA ILE A 107 13.68 -5.47 0.29
C ILE A 107 13.17 -6.82 0.80
N THR A 108 14.10 -7.69 1.15
CA THR A 108 13.80 -9.03 1.71
C THR A 108 13.68 -8.98 3.23
N GLY A 109 13.36 -10.12 3.86
CA GLY A 109 13.39 -10.26 5.32
C GLY A 109 14.77 -10.05 5.96
N SER A 110 15.86 -10.18 5.19
CA SER A 110 17.23 -9.93 5.65
C SER A 110 17.67 -8.47 5.53
N GLY A 111 16.93 -7.65 4.78
CA GLY A 111 17.27 -6.27 4.42
C GLY A 111 17.92 -6.13 3.03
N ASP A 112 18.21 -7.24 2.35
CA ASP A 112 18.83 -7.21 1.03
C ASP A 112 17.83 -6.81 -0.06
N LYS A 113 18.35 -6.36 -1.20
CA LYS A 113 17.52 -6.07 -2.38
C LYS A 113 16.90 -7.36 -2.91
N TYR A 114 15.58 -7.36 -3.12
CA TYR A 114 14.85 -8.50 -3.69
C TYR A 114 15.28 -8.80 -5.13
N GLY A 115 15.49 -7.77 -5.96
CA GLY A 115 16.13 -7.91 -7.26
C GLY A 115 15.31 -8.60 -8.36
N VAL A 116 14.04 -8.94 -8.10
CA VAL A 116 13.19 -9.66 -9.07
C VAL A 116 11.99 -8.81 -9.50
N VAL A 117 11.72 -8.82 -10.81
CA VAL A 117 10.46 -8.31 -11.35
C VAL A 117 9.39 -9.39 -11.18
N ASP A 118 8.44 -9.17 -10.27
CA ASP A 118 7.33 -10.10 -10.08
C ASP A 118 6.45 -10.11 -11.34
N GLU A 119 5.97 -11.28 -11.75
CA GLU A 119 5.08 -11.42 -12.91
C GLU A 119 3.83 -10.52 -12.81
N ASN A 120 3.24 -10.42 -11.62
CA ASN A 120 2.10 -9.54 -11.37
C ASN A 120 2.45 -8.06 -11.53
N THR A 121 3.68 -7.65 -11.18
CA THR A 121 4.17 -6.28 -11.41
C THR A 121 4.35 -6.02 -12.89
N ALA A 122 4.91 -6.99 -13.64
CA ALA A 122 5.08 -6.90 -15.09
C ALA A 122 3.74 -6.81 -15.84
N LYS A 123 2.70 -7.48 -15.34
CA LYS A 123 1.32 -7.43 -15.87
C LYS A 123 0.47 -6.28 -15.29
N GLY A 124 1.07 -5.39 -14.50
CA GLY A 124 0.35 -4.31 -13.82
C GLY A 124 -0.19 -3.24 -14.78
N TYR A 125 -0.83 -2.21 -14.22
CA TYR A 125 -1.23 -1.03 -14.99
C TYR A 125 -0.01 -0.19 -15.41
N GLU A 126 -0.12 0.45 -16.57
CA GLU A 126 0.82 1.49 -17.01
C GLU A 126 0.88 2.66 -16.00
N PRO A 127 2.07 3.13 -15.60
CA PRO A 127 2.21 4.25 -14.66
C PRO A 127 1.48 5.52 -15.11
N THR A 128 1.48 5.79 -16.42
CA THR A 128 0.81 6.96 -17.01
C THR A 128 -0.72 6.89 -16.85
N LYS A 129 -1.30 5.69 -16.97
CA LYS A 129 -2.74 5.45 -16.73
C LYS A 129 -3.09 5.66 -15.26
N VAL A 130 -2.24 5.20 -14.35
CA VAL A 130 -2.43 5.41 -12.91
C VAL A 130 -2.34 6.90 -12.58
N ALA A 131 -1.32 7.61 -13.07
CA ALA A 131 -1.16 9.04 -12.86
C ALA A 131 -2.37 9.87 -13.35
N ARG A 132 -2.88 9.57 -14.55
CA ARG A 132 -4.11 10.20 -15.07
C ARG A 132 -5.32 9.94 -14.17
N SER A 133 -5.45 8.72 -13.66
CA SER A 133 -6.56 8.36 -12.76
C SER A 133 -6.47 9.11 -11.43
N ILE A 134 -5.27 9.28 -10.88
CA ILE A 134 -5.02 10.08 -9.67
C ILE A 134 -5.40 11.53 -9.91
N LEU A 135 -4.98 12.11 -11.03
CA LEU A 135 -5.34 13.50 -11.38
C LEU A 135 -6.85 13.69 -11.45
N LEU A 136 -7.57 12.78 -12.11
CA LEU A 136 -9.04 12.83 -12.18
C LEU A 136 -9.70 12.68 -10.81
N ALA A 137 -9.17 11.84 -9.92
CA ALA A 137 -9.70 11.68 -8.57
C ALA A 137 -9.50 12.95 -7.74
N VAL A 138 -8.35 13.61 -7.88
CA VAL A 138 -8.04 14.91 -7.25
C VAL A 138 -8.99 15.98 -7.76
N MET A 139 -9.17 16.12 -9.07
CA MET A 139 -10.11 17.09 -9.67
C MET A 139 -11.56 16.89 -9.22
N ARG A 140 -11.94 15.64 -8.89
CA ARG A 140 -13.28 15.28 -8.42
C ARG A 140 -13.40 15.27 -6.89
N ASN A 141 -12.36 15.70 -6.17
CA ASN A 141 -12.29 15.64 -4.71
C ASN A 141 -12.68 14.26 -4.12
N GLN A 142 -12.28 13.18 -4.79
CA GLN A 142 -12.60 11.83 -4.34
C GLN A 142 -11.79 11.51 -3.08
N PRO A 143 -12.42 11.07 -1.97
CA PRO A 143 -11.70 10.77 -0.73
C PRO A 143 -10.81 9.53 -0.86
N GLU A 144 -11.21 8.59 -1.71
CA GLU A 144 -10.49 7.35 -1.98
C GLU A 144 -10.50 7.00 -3.46
N LEU A 145 -9.39 6.42 -3.93
CA LEU A 145 -9.24 5.92 -5.30
C LEU A 145 -8.61 4.53 -5.27
N THR A 146 -9.35 3.48 -5.65
CA THR A 146 -8.80 2.11 -5.77
C THR A 146 -8.61 1.72 -7.23
N ILE A 147 -7.36 1.69 -7.70
CA ILE A 147 -6.99 1.32 -9.07
C ILE A 147 -6.39 -0.08 -9.06
N ALA A 148 -7.23 -1.09 -9.27
CA ALA A 148 -6.83 -2.48 -9.22
C ALA A 148 -7.79 -3.32 -10.06
N ASP A 149 -7.34 -4.52 -10.44
CA ASP A 149 -8.17 -5.51 -11.11
C ASP A 149 -9.31 -5.98 -10.22
N ILE A 150 -10.23 -6.75 -10.81
CA ILE A 150 -11.39 -7.28 -10.08
C ILE A 150 -10.97 -8.12 -8.87
N THR A 151 -9.88 -8.88 -8.97
CA THR A 151 -9.45 -9.82 -7.92
C THR A 151 -9.09 -9.12 -6.60
N PRO A 152 -8.21 -8.09 -6.54
CA PRO A 152 -8.00 -7.33 -5.31
C PRO A 152 -9.25 -6.63 -4.77
N ARG A 153 -10.13 -6.14 -5.65
CA ARG A 153 -11.37 -5.45 -5.23
C ARG A 153 -12.34 -6.41 -4.53
N VAL A 154 -12.53 -7.60 -5.10
CA VAL A 154 -13.32 -8.67 -4.48
C VAL A 154 -12.68 -9.13 -3.18
N ALA A 155 -11.35 -9.25 -3.13
CA ALA A 155 -10.65 -9.62 -1.90
C ALA A 155 -10.85 -8.59 -0.76
N ILE A 156 -10.87 -7.28 -1.08
CA ILE A 156 -11.23 -6.22 -0.12
C ILE A 156 -12.64 -6.43 0.40
N LEU A 157 -13.61 -6.67 -0.50
CA LEU A 157 -14.99 -6.92 -0.10
C LEU A 157 -15.13 -8.16 0.80
N LEU A 158 -14.46 -9.27 0.43
CA LEU A 158 -14.46 -10.50 1.23
C LEU A 158 -13.83 -10.28 2.60
N ARG A 159 -12.71 -9.54 2.69
CA ARG A 159 -12.08 -9.23 3.98
C ARG A 159 -13.02 -8.47 4.91
N THR A 160 -13.88 -7.61 4.35
CA THR A 160 -14.83 -6.77 5.11
C THR A 160 -16.11 -7.52 5.46
N LEU A 161 -16.73 -8.21 4.49
CA LEU A 161 -18.06 -8.81 4.67
C LEU A 161 -18.01 -10.28 5.11
N LEU A 162 -17.00 -11.04 4.69
CA LEU A 162 -16.89 -12.48 4.91
C LEU A 162 -15.47 -12.87 5.36
N PRO A 163 -15.00 -12.34 6.52
CA PRO A 163 -13.61 -12.47 6.94
C PRO A 163 -13.13 -13.92 7.06
N SER A 164 -13.98 -14.85 7.51
CA SER A 164 -13.63 -16.27 7.61
C SER A 164 -13.26 -16.86 6.25
N VAL A 165 -13.98 -16.50 5.19
CA VAL A 165 -13.69 -16.94 3.81
C VAL A 165 -12.38 -16.33 3.33
N TYR A 166 -12.18 -15.03 3.56
CA TYR A 166 -10.94 -14.35 3.22
C TYR A 166 -9.72 -15.01 3.88
N PHE A 167 -9.79 -15.27 5.19
CA PHE A 167 -8.67 -15.87 5.93
C PHE A 167 -8.43 -17.33 5.54
N TYR A 168 -9.47 -18.10 5.22
CA TYR A 168 -9.33 -19.43 4.63
C TYR A 168 -8.56 -19.38 3.29
N LEU A 169 -8.94 -18.47 2.39
CA LEU A 169 -8.23 -18.28 1.11
C LEU A 169 -6.77 -17.84 1.32
N MET A 170 -6.49 -16.98 2.30
CA MET A 170 -5.12 -16.54 2.61
C MET A 170 -4.26 -17.67 3.18
N LYS A 171 -4.82 -18.52 4.05
CA LYS A 171 -4.14 -19.73 4.53
C LYS A 171 -3.73 -20.64 3.36
N ASN A 172 -4.68 -20.95 2.47
CA ASN A 172 -4.41 -21.80 1.31
C ASN A 172 -3.43 -21.16 0.31
N ARG A 173 -3.47 -19.83 0.17
CA ARG A 173 -2.47 -19.09 -0.61
C ARG A 173 -1.07 -19.21 -0.01
N ALA A 174 -0.93 -19.07 1.31
CA ALA A 174 0.36 -19.21 1.99
C ALA A 174 0.95 -20.61 1.81
N LEU A 175 0.14 -21.66 1.98
CA LEU A 175 0.57 -23.06 1.78
C LEU A 175 1.08 -23.32 0.35
N ARG A 176 0.35 -22.84 -0.67
CA ARG A 176 0.78 -22.97 -2.08
C ARG A 176 2.10 -22.26 -2.36
N LEU A 177 2.27 -21.03 -1.87
CA LEU A 177 3.50 -20.27 -2.05
C LEU A 177 4.69 -20.94 -1.36
N ARG A 178 4.49 -21.52 -0.17
CA ARG A 178 5.52 -22.28 0.52
C ARG A 178 5.95 -23.53 -0.26
N GLN A 179 5.00 -24.28 -0.81
CA GLN A 179 5.29 -25.45 -1.66
C GLN A 179 6.11 -25.06 -2.91
N GLN A 180 5.73 -23.98 -3.58
CA GLN A 180 6.45 -23.45 -4.74
C GLN A 180 7.87 -22.97 -4.40
N ALA A 181 8.09 -22.46 -3.20
CA ALA A 181 9.43 -22.07 -2.75
C ALA A 181 10.31 -23.30 -2.53
N LEU A 182 9.77 -24.35 -1.89
CA LEU A 182 10.50 -25.61 -1.64
C LEU A 182 10.86 -26.33 -2.94
N SER A 183 9.96 -26.36 -3.93
CA SER A 183 10.18 -27.01 -5.22
C SER A 183 11.21 -26.31 -6.13
N LYS A 184 11.67 -25.10 -5.78
CA LYS A 184 12.73 -24.38 -6.50
C LYS A 184 14.13 -24.62 -5.94
N VAL A 185 14.21 -25.24 -4.75
CA VAL A 185 15.47 -25.54 -4.03
C VAL A 185 15.85 -27.01 -4.18
N THR A 186 14.95 -27.83 -4.72
CA THR A 186 15.16 -29.24 -5.09
C THR A 186 15.35 -29.36 -6.59
#